data_AF-A0A4Y9IWE7-F1
#
_entry.id   AF-A0A4Y9IWE7-F1
#
_cell.length_a   1.000
_cell.length_b   1.000
_cell.length_c   1.000
_cell.angle_alpha   90.00
_cell.angle_beta   90.00
_cell.angle_gamma   90.00
#
_symmetry.space_group_name_H-M   'P 1'
#
loop_
_entity.id
_entity.type
_entity.pdbx_description
1 polymer ?
#
loop_
_entity_poly.entity_id
_entity_poly.type
_entity_poly.pdbx_seq_one_letter_code
_entity_poly.pdbx_strand_id
1 'polypeptide(L)'
;MTKICNDKTGADKKLHVFCEFVIATIIGVLVSFMHFPSAWIAAGIAYAVALAFGIWKEIKDSKKKGNHFCIWDLAWDQVGCLGGSVVAFLANYYTWYDIAIKLLY
;
A
#
# COMPACT_ATOMS: atom_id res chain seq x y z
N MET A 1 -19.41 14.98 20.21
CA MET A 1 -18.87 13.65 20.53
C MET A 1 -18.52 12.96 19.22
N THR A 2 -17.23 12.78 18.93
CA THR A 2 -16.77 12.01 17.77
C THR A 2 -17.15 10.56 17.99
N LYS A 3 -18.11 10.06 17.20
CA LYS A 3 -18.57 8.67 17.27
C LYS A 3 -17.43 7.81 16.72
N ILE A 4 -16.67 7.16 17.60
CA ILE A 4 -15.59 6.26 17.20
C ILE A 4 -16.23 5.05 16.51
N CYS A 5 -15.87 4.83 15.25
CA CYS A 5 -16.27 3.67 14.47
C CYS A 5 -15.85 2.38 15.20
N ASN A 6 -16.80 1.47 15.43
CA ASN A 6 -16.53 0.17 16.06
C ASN A 6 -16.71 -1.00 15.08
N ASP A 7 -16.77 -0.70 13.78
CA ASP A 7 -16.85 -1.71 12.73
C ASP A 7 -15.48 -2.31 12.46
N LYS A 8 -15.27 -3.53 12.96
CA LYS A 8 -13.98 -4.23 12.93
C LYS A 8 -13.86 -5.16 11.73
N THR A 9 -14.97 -5.60 11.14
CA THR A 9 -15.03 -6.69 10.17
C THR A 9 -16.20 -6.52 9.21
N GLY A 10 -15.97 -6.67 7.91
CA GLY A 10 -17.03 -6.56 6.91
C GLY A 10 -16.50 -6.64 5.48
N ALA A 11 -17.41 -6.64 4.50
CA ALA A 11 -17.05 -6.60 3.08
C ALA A 11 -16.28 -5.31 2.72
N ASP A 12 -16.66 -4.20 3.34
CA ASP A 12 -15.97 -2.91 3.25
C ASP A 12 -14.50 -3.03 3.67
N LYS A 13 -14.21 -3.71 4.78
CA LYS A 13 -12.84 -3.91 5.27
C LYS A 13 -11.98 -4.75 4.31
N LYS A 14 -12.58 -5.76 3.67
CA LYS A 14 -11.90 -6.53 2.62
C LYS A 14 -11.60 -5.68 1.39
N LEU A 15 -12.49 -4.76 1.04
CA LEU A 15 -12.27 -3.82 -0.06
C LEU A 15 -11.11 -2.87 0.26
N HIS A 16 -11.01 -2.38 1.50
CA HIS A 16 -9.87 -1.59 1.98
C HIS A 16 -8.53 -2.32 1.79
N VAL A 17 -8.42 -3.55 2.30
CA VAL A 17 -7.22 -4.39 2.10
C VAL A 17 -6.90 -4.55 0.62
N PHE A 18 -7.90 -4.88 -0.19
CA PHE A 18 -7.70 -5.15 -1.61
C PHE A 18 -7.27 -3.91 -2.39
N CYS A 19 -7.92 -2.77 -2.17
CA CYS A 19 -7.59 -1.50 -2.83
C CYS A 19 -6.15 -1.08 -2.51
N GLU A 20 -5.78 -1.09 -1.23
CA GLU A 20 -4.43 -0.70 -0.80
C GLU A 20 -3.35 -1.68 -1.28
N PHE A 21 -3.67 -2.98 -1.30
CA PHE A 21 -2.80 -3.99 -1.90
C PHE A 21 -2.54 -3.70 -3.39
N VAL A 22 -3.58 -3.38 -4.15
CA VAL A 22 -3.48 -3.08 -5.58
C VAL A 22 -2.67 -1.80 -5.80
N ILE A 23 -2.94 -0.73 -5.03
CA ILE A 23 -2.20 0.53 -5.12
C ILE A 23 -0.71 0.30 -4.82
N ALA A 24 -0.40 -0.35 -3.70
CA ALA A 24 0.98 -0.67 -3.32
C ALA A 24 1.68 -1.53 -4.39
N THR A 25 0.97 -2.49 -5.00
CA THR A 25 1.52 -3.32 -6.08
C THR A 25 1.81 -2.50 -7.34
N ILE A 26 0.90 -1.63 -7.77
CA ILE A 26 1.11 -0.76 -8.94
C ILE A 26 2.31 0.16 -8.71
N ILE A 27 2.38 0.80 -7.54
CA ILE A 27 3.54 1.63 -7.19
C ILE A 27 4.80 0.79 -7.17
N GLY A 28 4.76 -0.42 -6.61
CA GLY A 28 5.86 -1.38 -6.59
C GLY A 28 6.41 -1.71 -7.97
N VAL A 29 5.54 -1.97 -8.94
CA VAL A 29 5.93 -2.19 -10.34
C VAL A 29 6.62 -0.95 -10.90
N LEU A 30 6.07 0.25 -10.69
CA LEU A 30 6.66 1.49 -11.18
C LEU A 30 8.04 1.75 -10.58
N VAL A 31 8.23 1.55 -9.28
CA VAL A 31 9.53 1.74 -8.63
C VAL A 31 10.51 0.59 -8.88
N SER A 32 10.05 -0.56 -9.38
CA SER A 32 10.94 -1.70 -9.70
C SER A 32 11.98 -1.36 -10.77
N PHE A 33 11.66 -0.43 -11.69
CA PHE A 33 12.55 0.05 -12.74
C PHE A 33 13.65 1.01 -12.25
N MET A 34 13.64 1.40 -10.97
CA MET A 34 14.68 2.23 -10.37
C MET A 34 15.64 1.35 -9.57
N HIS A 35 16.95 1.54 -9.77
CA HIS A 35 17.94 0.81 -8.97
C HIS A 35 18.02 1.41 -7.59
N PHE A 36 17.78 0.58 -6.57
CA PHE A 36 18.00 0.95 -5.19
C PHE A 36 19.12 0.10 -4.60
N PRO A 37 19.92 0.64 -3.67
CA PRO A 37 20.91 -0.14 -2.91
C PRO A 37 20.29 -1.32 -2.15
N SER A 38 18.98 -1.24 -1.87
CA SER A 38 18.23 -2.27 -1.15
C SER A 38 16.79 -2.28 -1.65
N ALA A 39 16.27 -3.47 -2.00
CA ALA A 39 14.88 -3.66 -2.41
C ALA A 39 13.87 -3.29 -1.29
N TRP A 40 14.33 -3.22 -0.03
CA TRP A 40 13.55 -2.70 1.09
C TRP A 40 13.16 -1.22 0.91
N ILE A 41 13.96 -0.44 0.17
CA ILE A 41 13.65 0.95 -0.14
C ILE A 41 12.43 1.01 -1.08
N ALA A 42 12.40 0.17 -2.12
CA ALA A 42 11.25 0.07 -3.02
C ALA A 42 9.97 -0.34 -2.28
N ALA A 43 10.08 -1.33 -1.39
CA ALA A 43 8.96 -1.76 -0.53
C ALA A 43 8.47 -0.63 0.39
N GLY A 44 9.39 0.11 1.00
CA GLY A 44 9.07 1.26 1.86
C GLY A 44 8.37 2.39 1.10
N ILE A 45 8.81 2.71 -0.12
CA ILE A 45 8.16 3.70 -0.98
C ILE A 45 6.74 3.24 -1.35
N ALA A 46 6.58 2.01 -1.81
CA ALA A 46 5.27 1.47 -2.16
C ALA A 46 4.30 1.48 -0.98
N TYR A 47 4.76 1.06 0.20
CA TYR A 47 3.99 1.11 1.44
C TYR A 47 3.57 2.54 1.80
N ALA A 48 4.52 3.49 1.80
CA ALA A 48 4.27 4.86 2.22
C ALA A 48 3.29 5.58 1.28
N VAL A 49 3.42 5.37 -0.03
CA VAL A 49 2.53 5.97 -1.03
C VAL A 49 1.11 5.42 -0.93
N ALA A 50 0.96 4.09 -0.81
CA ALA A 50 -0.35 3.46 -0.66
C ALA A 50 -1.03 3.93 0.64
N LEU A 51 -0.35 3.85 1.78
CA LEU A 51 -0.92 4.27 3.05
C LEU A 51 -1.30 5.76 3.07
N ALA A 52 -0.50 6.63 2.44
CA ALA A 52 -0.84 8.04 2.29
C ALA A 52 -2.12 8.24 1.46
N PHE A 53 -2.34 7.42 0.44
CA PHE A 53 -3.57 7.43 -0.35
C PHE A 53 -4.79 6.98 0.47
N GLY A 54 -4.67 5.89 1.23
CA GLY A 54 -5.72 5.41 2.15
C GLY A 54 -6.11 6.47 3.19
N ILE A 55 -5.12 7.07 3.86
CA ILE A 55 -5.32 8.17 4.81
C ILE A 55 -6.02 9.36 4.13
N TRP A 56 -5.56 9.78 2.95
CA TRP A 56 -6.15 10.89 2.22
C TRP A 56 -7.62 10.61 1.85
N LYS A 57 -7.92 9.40 1.37
CA LYS A 57 -9.27 8.96 1.04
C LYS A 57 -10.18 9.02 2.28
N GLU A 58 -9.75 8.46 3.41
CA GLU A 58 -10.51 8.50 4.67
C GLU A 58 -10.75 9.93 5.18
N ILE A 59 -9.74 10.80 5.12
CA ILE A 59 -9.88 12.22 5.48
C ILE A 59 -10.87 12.93 4.54
N LYS A 60 -10.83 12.64 3.25
CA LYS A 60 -11.75 13.22 2.27
C LYS A 60 -13.18 12.73 2.48
N ASP A 61 -13.35 11.44 2.77
CA ASP A 61 -14.64 10.80 2.95
C ASP A 61 -15.30 11.22 4.27
N SER A 62 -14.53 11.40 5.35
CA SER A 62 -15.03 11.90 6.63
C SER A 62 -15.61 13.32 6.57
N LYS A 63 -15.24 14.13 5.55
CA LYS A 63 -15.80 15.47 5.33
C LYS A 63 -17.18 15.44 4.65
N LYS A 64 -17.63 14.29 4.14
CA LYS A 64 -18.96 14.15 3.50
C LYS A 64 -20.06 14.10 4.56
N LYS A 65 -21.22 14.67 4.22
CA LYS A 65 -22.36 14.78 5.15
C LYS A 65 -22.84 13.39 5.59
N GLY A 66 -22.80 13.13 6.90
CA GLY A 66 -23.22 11.86 7.50
C GLY A 66 -22.13 10.78 7.54
N ASN A 67 -20.92 11.08 7.08
CA ASN A 67 -19.80 10.15 7.13
C ASN A 67 -18.88 10.42 8.34
N HIS A 68 -18.01 9.47 8.66
CA HIS A 68 -17.07 9.57 9.78
C HIS A 68 -15.74 8.90 9.43
N PHE A 69 -14.69 9.25 10.17
CA PHE A 69 -13.39 8.61 10.04
C PHE A 69 -13.38 7.30 10.83
N CYS A 70 -13.07 6.18 10.19
CA CYS A 70 -13.01 4.88 10.85
C CYS A 70 -11.56 4.42 11.01
N ILE A 71 -11.11 4.25 12.26
CA ILE A 71 -9.74 3.80 12.55
C ILE A 71 -9.48 2.35 12.12
N TRP A 72 -10.54 1.54 12.05
CA TRP A 72 -10.44 0.15 11.60
C TRP A 72 -10.18 0.06 10.10
N ASP A 73 -10.69 0.99 9.31
CA ASP A 73 -10.35 1.10 7.88
C ASP A 73 -8.86 1.35 7.70
N LEU A 74 -8.29 2.27 8.47
CA LEU A 74 -6.84 2.51 8.47
C LEU A 74 -6.03 1.27 8.92
N ALA A 75 -6.56 0.45 9.84
CA ALA A 75 -5.90 -0.78 10.25
C ALA A 75 -5.89 -1.83 9.13
N TRP A 76 -7.00 -1.95 8.39
CA TRP A 76 -7.10 -2.85 7.23
C TRP A 76 -6.31 -2.34 6.02
N ASP A 77 -6.23 -1.02 5.82
CA ASP A 77 -5.36 -0.39 4.84
C ASP A 77 -3.90 -0.78 5.06
N GLN A 78 -3.44 -0.78 6.32
CA GLN A 78 -2.07 -1.24 6.65
C GLN A 78 -1.82 -2.69 6.23
N VAL A 79 -2.80 -3.59 6.40
CA VAL A 79 -2.66 -4.99 5.96
C VAL A 79 -2.52 -5.08 4.43
N GLY A 80 -3.33 -4.32 3.70
CA GLY A 80 -3.22 -4.22 2.24
C GLY A 80 -1.87 -3.67 1.79
N CYS A 81 -1.43 -2.57 2.40
CA CYS A 81 -0.15 -1.92 2.13
C CYS A 81 1.05 -2.85 2.40
N LEU A 82 1.03 -3.59 3.52
CA LEU A 82 2.06 -4.57 3.86
C LEU A 82 2.09 -5.72 2.85
N GLY A 83 0.91 -6.22 2.45
CA GLY A 83 0.83 -7.24 1.41
C GLY A 83 1.43 -6.78 0.08
N GLY A 84 1.07 -5.58 -0.38
CA GLY A 84 1.57 -5.04 -1.65
C GLY A 84 3.05 -4.62 -1.59
N SER A 85 3.55 -4.20 -0.43
CA SER A 85 4.97 -3.85 -0.27
C SER A 85 5.89 -5.07 -0.36
N VAL A 86 5.43 -6.25 0.05
CA VAL A 86 6.13 -7.52 -0.20
C VAL A 86 6.26 -7.78 -1.71
N VAL A 87 5.21 -7.51 -2.49
CA VAL A 87 5.26 -7.63 -3.95
C VAL A 87 6.24 -6.61 -4.54
N ALA A 88 6.24 -5.37 -4.04
CA ALA A 88 7.17 -4.33 -4.46
C ALA A 88 8.65 -4.70 -4.17
N PHE A 89 8.93 -5.29 -3.01
CA PHE A 89 10.25 -5.82 -2.68
C PHE A 89 10.70 -6.86 -3.72
N LEU A 90 9.87 -7.87 -3.96
CA LEU A 90 10.20 -8.96 -4.88
C LEU A 90 10.37 -8.43 -6.31
N ALA A 91 9.50 -7.53 -6.75
CA ALA A 91 9.60 -6.92 -8.08
C ALA A 91 10.94 -6.19 -8.27
N ASN A 92 11.34 -5.33 -7.33
CA ASN A 92 12.61 -4.61 -7.44
C ASN A 92 13.81 -5.56 -7.35
N TYR A 93 13.80 -6.52 -6.42
CA TYR A 93 14.88 -7.48 -6.27
C TYR A 93 15.12 -8.29 -7.55
N TYR A 94 14.06 -8.88 -8.12
CA TYR A 94 14.21 -9.73 -9.30
C TYR A 94 14.51 -8.94 -10.57
N THR A 95 13.97 -7.74 -10.76
CA THR A 95 14.32 -6.87 -11.90
C THR A 95 15.81 -6.60 -11.94
N TRP A 96 16.42 -6.21 -10.82
CA TRP A 96 17.85 -5.87 -10.79
C TRP A 96 18.75 -7.09 -10.69
N TYR A 97 18.27 -8.21 -10.12
CA TYR A 97 18.97 -9.49 -10.18
C TYR A 97 19.12 -9.99 -11.62
N ASP A 98 18.03 -9.96 -12.40
CA ASP A 98 18.05 -10.36 -13.82
C ASP A 98 18.94 -9.45 -14.68
N ILE A 99 18.84 -8.12 -14.48
CA ILE A 99 19.70 -7.15 -15.19
C ILE A 99 21.17 -7.37 -14.84
N ALA A 100 21.50 -7.56 -13.55
CA ALA A 100 22.88 -7.79 -13.13
C ALA A 100 23.47 -9.06 -13.76
N ILE A 101 22.70 -10.15 -13.82
CA ILE A 101 23.14 -11.39 -14.51
C ILE A 101 23.41 -11.12 -15.99
N LYS A 102 22.51 -10.43 -16.69
CA LYS A 102 22.66 -10.11 -18.12
C LYS A 102 23.81 -9.16 -18.44
N LEU A 103 24.33 -8.42 -17.47
CA LEU A 103 25.51 -7.56 -17.65
C LEU A 103 26.83 -8.30 -17.41
N LEU A 104 26.79 -9.46 -16.77
CA LEU A 104 27.97 -10.28 -16.44
C LEU A 104 28.28 -11.36 -17.49
N TYR A 105 27.34 -11.66 -18.39
CA TYR A 105 27.46 -12.66 -19.47
C TYR A 105 27.17 -12.00 -20.82
#